data_AF-X0JED9-F1
#
_entry.id   AF-X0JED9-F1
#
_cell.length_a   1.000
_cell.length_b   1.000
_cell.length_c   1.000
_cell.angle_alpha   90.00
_cell.angle_beta   90.00
_cell.angle_gamma   90.00
#
_symmetry.space_group_name_H-M   'P 1'
#
loop_
_entity.id
_entity.type
_entity.pdbx_description
1 polymer ?
#
loop_
_entity_poly.entity_id
_entity_poly.type
_entity_poly.pdbx_seq_one_letter_code
_entity_poly.pdbx_strand_id
1 'polypeptide(L)'
;MLGRIPAKDLVNSISELHWAFFVLVIDQLTIRDSNLSCGISVHLGQDGLSDQTKSADENIQVMLSSTDQEFRDFARMANWNFPKFHSLVASSYPSQAAAEEVLEAYGILPTSSDAELFEAFSEFISDATMLHKVYRASEFFKTHRGKQALLHGKDPKHVGVQYCHFEFGNPFSGPMQGIAHHGVELIYAFGNFHNALEKADQELTEAAIPEIPSNAEAAEERKSNIDLGCELQDMLIRFVVEDCRETDQRADPDEIATFRHDRSVRMESWSSSEKWVARTKKFKLLDKDFNSLTTATKKLVGGVIGMRL
;
A
#
# COMPACT_ATOMS: atom_id res chain seq x y z
N MET A 1 -28.14 6.98 25.25
CA MET A 1 -28.56 5.75 25.96
C MET A 1 -27.55 4.60 25.83
N LEU A 2 -26.63 4.62 24.86
CA LEU A 2 -25.57 3.61 24.68
C LEU A 2 -24.54 3.56 25.83
N GLY A 3 -24.26 4.67 26.51
CA GLY A 3 -23.25 4.75 27.59
C GLY A 3 -23.57 3.97 28.88
N ARG A 4 -24.66 3.19 28.90
CA ARG A 4 -25.01 2.28 30.01
C ARG A 4 -25.01 0.81 29.58
N ILE A 5 -24.78 0.52 28.31
CA ILE A 5 -24.72 -0.84 27.77
C ILE A 5 -23.32 -1.41 28.10
N PRO A 6 -23.22 -2.64 28.62
CA PRO A 6 -21.94 -3.30 28.82
C PRO A 6 -21.13 -3.36 27.52
N ALA A 7 -19.81 -3.15 27.61
CA ALA A 7 -18.92 -3.17 26.44
C ALA A 7 -19.03 -4.48 25.64
N LYS A 8 -19.21 -5.61 26.33
CA LYS A 8 -19.42 -6.91 25.69
C LYS A 8 -20.65 -6.92 24.77
N ASP A 9 -21.75 -6.31 25.22
CA ASP A 9 -22.99 -6.30 24.45
C ASP A 9 -22.88 -5.33 23.26
N LEU A 10 -22.14 -4.23 23.41
CA LEU A 10 -21.78 -3.35 22.30
C LEU A 10 -20.94 -4.08 21.24
N VAL A 11 -19.94 -4.86 21.66
CA VAL A 11 -19.11 -5.66 20.72
C VAL A 11 -19.94 -6.76 20.06
N ASN A 12 -20.84 -7.43 20.79
CA ASN A 12 -21.71 -8.44 20.20
C ASN A 12 -22.64 -7.83 19.14
N SER A 13 -23.15 -6.62 19.36
CA SER A 13 -24.01 -5.93 18.40
C SER A 13 -23.32 -5.66 17.05
N ILE A 14 -22.00 -5.52 17.03
CA ILE A 14 -21.21 -5.36 15.79
C ILE A 14 -21.37 -6.61 14.90
N SER A 15 -21.29 -7.80 15.50
CA SER A 15 -21.49 -9.07 14.80
C SER A 15 -22.93 -9.22 14.32
N GLU A 16 -23.93 -8.89 15.15
CA GLU A 16 -25.35 -8.97 14.80
C GLU A 16 -25.72 -8.00 13.65
N LEU A 17 -25.08 -6.84 13.60
CA LEU A 17 -25.30 -5.82 12.57
C LEU A 17 -24.49 -6.06 11.29
N HIS A 18 -23.69 -7.14 11.24
CA HIS A 18 -22.71 -7.37 10.17
C HIS A 18 -21.81 -6.15 9.91
N TRP A 19 -21.54 -5.41 10.98
CA TRP A 19 -20.68 -4.24 10.97
C TRP A 19 -19.25 -4.76 11.19
N ALA A 20 -18.27 -4.47 10.35
CA ALA A 20 -16.87 -4.85 10.67
C ALA A 20 -15.91 -3.68 10.88
N PHE A 21 -16.27 -2.47 10.44
CA PHE A 21 -15.40 -1.31 10.60
C PHE A 21 -16.18 -0.05 10.96
N PHE A 22 -15.74 0.64 12.01
CA PHE A 22 -16.11 2.03 12.21
C PHE A 22 -15.22 2.89 11.33
N VAL A 23 -15.80 3.40 10.25
CA VAL A 23 -15.06 4.24 9.30
C VAL A 23 -14.86 5.63 9.88
N LEU A 24 -13.73 6.26 9.55
CA LEU A 24 -13.50 7.67 9.82
C LEU A 24 -14.57 8.50 9.10
N VAL A 25 -15.12 9.51 9.80
CA VAL A 25 -16.11 10.43 9.27
C VAL A 25 -15.57 11.84 9.27
N ILE A 26 -16.03 12.65 8.32
CA ILE A 26 -15.77 14.09 8.31
C ILE A 26 -16.65 14.71 9.40
N ASP A 27 -16.05 15.01 10.54
CA ASP A 27 -16.73 15.57 11.72
C ASP A 27 -16.70 17.10 11.75
N GLN A 28 -15.99 17.73 10.79
CA GLN A 28 -15.71 19.17 10.73
C GLN A 28 -14.94 19.70 11.96
N LEU A 29 -14.40 18.81 12.80
CA LEU A 29 -13.62 19.13 13.99
C LEU A 29 -12.18 18.66 13.79
N THR A 30 -11.99 17.34 13.79
CA THR A 30 -10.69 16.65 13.64
C THR A 30 -10.40 16.37 12.17
N ILE A 31 -11.42 15.99 11.39
CA ILE A 31 -11.33 15.71 9.96
C ILE A 31 -12.30 16.66 9.26
N ARG A 32 -11.75 17.55 8.45
CA ARG A 32 -12.51 18.56 7.70
C ARG A 32 -12.34 18.34 6.21
N ASP A 33 -13.28 18.86 5.43
CA ASP A 33 -13.07 18.97 3.99
C ASP A 33 -11.84 19.84 3.71
N SER A 34 -10.99 19.39 2.80
CA SER A 34 -9.85 20.17 2.35
C SER A 34 -10.27 21.11 1.22
N ASN A 35 -9.76 22.34 1.25
CA ASN A 35 -9.79 23.20 0.07
C ASN A 35 -8.66 22.87 -0.93
N LEU A 36 -7.79 21.91 -0.60
CA LEU A 36 -6.77 21.35 -1.48
C LEU A 36 -7.28 20.08 -2.17
N SER A 37 -6.57 19.63 -3.20
CA SER A 37 -6.92 18.43 -3.97
C SER A 37 -6.69 17.08 -3.24
N CYS A 38 -6.56 17.09 -1.91
CA CYS A 38 -6.39 15.88 -1.08
C CYS A 38 -7.67 15.40 -0.40
N GLY A 39 -8.80 16.08 -0.62
CA GLY A 39 -10.12 15.69 -0.11
C GLY A 39 -10.35 16.06 1.36
N ILE A 40 -9.42 15.71 2.26
CA ILE A 40 -9.53 15.99 3.70
C ILE A 40 -8.33 16.77 4.26
N SER A 41 -8.56 17.47 5.37
CA SER A 41 -7.52 18.04 6.23
C SER A 41 -7.70 17.52 7.66
N VAL A 42 -6.61 17.16 8.32
CA VAL A 42 -6.62 16.60 9.68
C VAL A 42 -6.05 17.64 10.65
N HIS A 43 -6.81 17.92 11.71
CA HIS A 43 -6.53 18.95 12.70
C HIS A 43 -6.32 18.30 14.06
N LEU A 44 -5.05 18.10 14.45
CA LEU A 44 -4.64 17.49 15.71
C LEU A 44 -4.12 18.57 16.67
N GLY A 45 -5.01 19.41 17.20
CA GLY A 45 -4.62 20.49 18.13
C GLY A 45 -5.81 21.17 18.82
N GLN A 46 -5.53 21.92 19.89
CA GLN A 46 -6.52 22.78 20.57
C GLN A 46 -6.87 24.04 19.78
N ASP A 47 -6.14 24.31 18.68
CA ASP A 47 -6.18 25.55 17.91
C ASP A 47 -7.43 25.71 17.03
N GLY A 48 -8.51 24.98 17.30
CA GLY A 48 -9.81 25.17 16.63
C GLY A 48 -10.42 26.57 16.78
N LEU A 49 -9.72 27.52 17.43
CA LEU A 49 -10.14 28.90 17.68
C LEU A 49 -9.12 29.96 17.25
N SER A 50 -7.93 29.60 16.75
CA SER A 50 -6.95 30.59 16.29
C SER A 50 -6.51 30.31 14.86
N ASP A 51 -6.85 31.20 13.94
CA ASP A 51 -6.38 31.26 12.55
C ASP A 51 -4.86 31.55 12.43
N GLN A 52 -4.08 31.28 13.48
CA GLN A 52 -2.62 31.41 13.42
C GLN A 52 -2.07 30.21 12.67
N THR A 53 -1.99 30.36 11.35
CA THR A 53 -1.14 29.54 10.49
C THR A 53 0.26 29.51 11.08
N LYS A 54 0.67 28.37 11.65
CA LYS A 54 2.09 28.10 11.92
C LYS A 54 2.90 28.44 10.67
N SER A 55 4.08 29.02 10.84
CA SER A 55 4.93 29.40 9.70
C SER A 55 5.13 28.19 8.80
N ALA A 56 4.85 28.37 7.51
CA ALA A 56 4.94 27.36 6.46
C ALA A 56 6.35 26.77 6.22
N ASP A 57 7.31 27.03 7.12
CA ASP A 57 8.74 26.78 6.92
C ASP A 57 9.24 25.48 7.57
N GLU A 58 8.44 24.81 8.42
CA GLU A 58 8.73 23.44 8.86
C GLU A 58 8.09 22.46 7.89
N ASN A 59 8.79 22.17 6.79
CA ASN A 59 8.45 21.01 5.97
C ASN A 59 8.56 19.77 6.87
N ILE A 60 7.46 19.03 7.02
CA ILE A 60 7.51 17.70 7.65
C ILE A 60 7.81 16.72 6.54
N GLN A 61 8.88 15.94 6.65
CA GLN A 61 9.14 14.88 5.68
C GLN A 61 8.06 13.82 5.72
N VAL A 62 7.79 13.20 4.58
CA VAL A 62 6.81 12.12 4.47
C VAL A 62 7.46 10.95 3.73
N MET A 63 7.42 9.78 4.36
CA MET A 63 7.72 8.51 3.75
C MET A 63 6.42 7.72 3.59
N LEU A 64 6.18 7.25 2.39
CA LEU A 64 5.02 6.44 2.03
C LEU A 64 5.51 5.07 1.59
N SER A 65 4.74 4.02 1.89
CA SER A 65 5.09 2.69 1.45
C SER A 65 3.88 1.88 1.07
N SER A 66 4.11 0.82 0.30
CA SER A 66 3.13 -0.23 0.08
C SER A 66 3.81 -1.56 -0.21
N THR A 67 3.12 -2.64 0.08
CA THR A 67 3.52 -3.97 -0.33
C THR A 67 2.97 -4.31 -1.72
N ASP A 68 3.51 -5.32 -2.39
CA ASP A 68 3.08 -5.69 -3.74
C ASP A 68 1.66 -6.27 -3.78
N GLN A 69 1.29 -7.02 -2.73
CA GLN A 69 0.04 -7.79 -2.67
C GLN A 69 -0.78 -7.49 -1.40
N GLU A 70 -0.96 -6.21 -1.10
CA GLU A 70 -1.67 -5.67 0.07
C GLU A 70 -2.98 -6.43 0.40
N PHE A 71 -3.82 -6.72 -0.59
CA PHE A 71 -5.15 -7.27 -0.36
C PHE A 71 -5.34 -8.70 -0.90
N ARG A 72 -4.27 -9.48 -1.10
CA ARG A 72 -4.37 -10.89 -1.56
C ARG A 72 -5.20 -11.76 -0.60
N ASP A 73 -5.05 -11.55 0.72
CA ASP A 73 -5.83 -12.28 1.72
C ASP A 73 -7.34 -12.07 1.55
N PHE A 74 -7.75 -10.84 1.24
CA PHE A 74 -9.14 -10.51 0.97
C PHE A 74 -9.64 -11.21 -0.29
N ALA A 75 -8.86 -11.20 -1.38
CA ALA A 75 -9.23 -11.91 -2.60
C ALA A 75 -9.44 -13.41 -2.33
N ARG A 76 -8.58 -14.01 -1.49
CA ARG A 76 -8.70 -15.42 -1.08
C ARG A 76 -9.96 -15.68 -0.26
N MET A 77 -10.24 -14.85 0.73
CA MET A 77 -11.44 -14.98 1.57
C MET A 77 -12.73 -14.81 0.76
N ALA A 78 -12.72 -13.91 -0.22
CA ALA A 78 -13.90 -13.60 -1.00
C ALA A 78 -14.33 -14.73 -1.94
N ASN A 79 -13.36 -15.54 -2.38
CA ASN A 79 -13.52 -16.65 -3.32
C ASN A 79 -14.43 -16.28 -4.50
N TRP A 80 -14.14 -15.13 -5.14
CA TRP A 80 -14.90 -14.66 -6.28
C TRP A 80 -14.63 -15.52 -7.50
N ASN A 81 -15.67 -15.76 -8.30
CA ASN A 81 -15.52 -16.17 -9.70
C ASN A 81 -15.73 -14.96 -10.61
N PHE A 82 -15.37 -15.11 -11.89
CA PHE A 82 -15.50 -14.03 -12.88
C PHE A 82 -16.90 -13.39 -12.88
N PRO A 83 -18.02 -14.12 -13.00
CA PRO A 83 -19.35 -13.50 -13.06
C PRO A 83 -19.70 -12.65 -11.84
N LYS A 84 -19.35 -13.14 -10.62
CA LYS A 84 -19.62 -12.41 -9.37
C LYS A 84 -18.78 -11.15 -9.30
N PHE A 85 -17.48 -11.24 -9.59
CA PHE A 85 -16.58 -10.09 -9.56
C PHE A 85 -16.99 -9.03 -10.60
N HIS A 86 -17.18 -9.47 -11.84
CA HIS A 86 -17.60 -8.62 -12.96
C HIS A 86 -18.88 -7.86 -12.64
N SER A 87 -19.91 -8.54 -12.14
CA SER A 87 -21.19 -7.90 -11.77
C SER A 87 -21.03 -6.80 -10.70
N LEU A 88 -20.18 -7.03 -9.69
CA LEU A 88 -19.93 -6.05 -8.63
C LEU A 88 -19.20 -4.81 -9.16
N VAL A 89 -18.23 -5.00 -10.06
CA VAL A 89 -17.51 -3.90 -10.71
C VAL A 89 -18.41 -3.17 -11.70
N ALA A 90 -19.04 -3.87 -12.65
CA ALA A 90 -19.88 -3.28 -13.69
C ALA A 90 -21.05 -2.46 -13.11
N SER A 91 -21.67 -2.91 -12.02
CA SER A 91 -22.75 -2.17 -11.35
C SER A 91 -22.29 -0.92 -10.57
N SER A 92 -20.99 -0.66 -10.52
CA SER A 92 -20.41 0.47 -9.79
C SER A 92 -19.89 1.57 -10.71
N TYR A 93 -19.71 1.28 -12.00
CA TYR A 93 -19.25 2.22 -13.01
C TYR A 93 -20.42 2.82 -13.80
N PRO A 94 -20.24 4.01 -14.41
CA PRO A 94 -21.30 4.72 -15.14
C PRO A 94 -21.74 4.01 -16.42
N SER A 95 -20.92 3.10 -16.95
CA SER A 95 -21.24 2.30 -18.12
C SER A 95 -20.48 0.97 -18.09
N GLN A 96 -20.98 -0.02 -18.82
CA GLN A 96 -20.28 -1.29 -18.99
C GLN A 96 -18.90 -1.06 -19.63
N ALA A 97 -18.80 -0.26 -20.70
CA ALA A 97 -17.52 0.01 -21.36
C ALA A 97 -16.45 0.59 -20.41
N ALA A 98 -16.85 1.47 -19.48
CA ALA A 98 -15.92 2.02 -18.48
C ALA A 98 -15.45 0.94 -17.49
N ALA A 99 -16.31 0.00 -17.11
CA ALA A 99 -15.92 -1.14 -16.28
C ALA A 99 -15.00 -2.11 -17.04
N GLU A 100 -15.34 -2.45 -18.28
CA GLU A 100 -14.53 -3.39 -19.09
C GLU A 100 -13.12 -2.84 -19.34
N GLU A 101 -12.96 -1.53 -19.60
CA GLU A 101 -11.63 -0.92 -19.77
C GLU A 101 -10.73 -1.20 -18.55
N VAL A 102 -11.31 -1.09 -17.35
CA VAL A 102 -10.61 -1.37 -16.09
C VAL A 102 -10.33 -2.86 -15.94
N LEU A 103 -11.31 -3.73 -16.16
CA LEU A 103 -11.13 -5.18 -16.02
C LEU A 103 -10.09 -5.73 -17.00
N GLU A 104 -10.11 -5.26 -18.25
CA GLU A 104 -9.15 -5.65 -19.28
C GLU A 104 -7.72 -5.22 -18.93
N ALA A 105 -7.53 -4.02 -18.36
CA ALA A 105 -6.22 -3.54 -17.92
C ALA A 105 -5.57 -4.42 -16.83
N TYR A 106 -6.37 -5.21 -16.10
CA TYR A 106 -5.92 -6.18 -15.11
C TYR A 106 -5.97 -7.63 -15.62
N GLY A 107 -6.32 -7.88 -16.89
CA GLY A 107 -6.42 -9.23 -17.43
C GLY A 107 -7.58 -10.05 -16.84
N ILE A 108 -8.59 -9.38 -16.29
CA ILE A 108 -9.78 -10.03 -15.73
C ILE A 108 -10.74 -10.34 -16.89
N LEU A 109 -10.56 -11.52 -17.49
CA LEU A 109 -11.29 -11.95 -18.67
C LEU A 109 -12.14 -13.20 -18.37
N PRO A 110 -13.29 -13.39 -19.05
CA PRO A 110 -14.14 -14.57 -18.86
C PRO A 110 -13.47 -15.89 -19.29
N THR A 111 -12.39 -15.79 -20.06
CA THR A 111 -11.61 -16.93 -20.58
C THR A 111 -10.42 -17.30 -19.72
N SER A 112 -10.08 -16.48 -18.70
CA SER A 112 -8.97 -16.75 -17.80
C SER A 112 -9.26 -17.95 -16.90
N SER A 113 -8.23 -18.72 -16.58
CA SER A 113 -8.30 -19.79 -15.58
C SER A 113 -8.55 -19.24 -14.18
N ASP A 114 -9.00 -20.10 -13.25
CA ASP A 114 -9.23 -19.70 -11.86
C ASP A 114 -7.96 -19.13 -11.19
N ALA A 115 -6.78 -19.66 -11.53
CA ALA A 115 -5.50 -19.18 -11.01
C ALA A 115 -5.16 -17.78 -11.56
N GLU A 116 -5.33 -17.56 -12.87
CA GLU A 116 -5.11 -16.24 -13.50
C GLU A 116 -6.10 -15.20 -12.97
N LEU A 117 -7.37 -15.58 -12.80
CA LEU A 117 -8.38 -14.71 -12.19
C LEU A 117 -8.02 -14.36 -10.76
N PHE A 118 -7.54 -15.31 -9.97
CA PHE A 118 -7.14 -15.06 -8.60
C PHE A 118 -5.99 -14.04 -8.49
N GLU A 119 -4.96 -14.18 -9.33
CA GLU A 119 -3.86 -13.20 -9.39
C GLU A 119 -4.37 -11.83 -9.85
N ALA A 120 -5.19 -11.78 -10.90
CA ALA A 120 -5.74 -10.54 -11.43
C ALA A 120 -6.67 -9.82 -10.43
N PHE A 121 -7.52 -10.57 -9.71
CA PHE A 121 -8.35 -10.02 -8.63
C PHE A 121 -7.49 -9.48 -7.49
N SER A 122 -6.44 -10.20 -7.11
CA SER A 122 -5.51 -9.81 -6.04
C SER A 122 -4.76 -8.53 -6.39
N GLU A 123 -4.29 -8.41 -7.64
CA GLU A 123 -3.63 -7.19 -8.13
C GLU A 123 -4.62 -6.01 -8.14
N PHE A 124 -5.80 -6.19 -8.75
CA PHE A 124 -6.82 -5.15 -8.82
C PHE A 124 -7.20 -4.64 -7.44
N ILE A 125 -7.50 -5.53 -6.49
CA ILE A 125 -7.99 -5.12 -5.18
C ILE A 125 -6.88 -4.47 -4.35
N SER A 126 -5.63 -4.91 -4.49
CA SER A 126 -4.48 -4.30 -3.83
C SER A 126 -4.26 -2.88 -4.35
N ASP A 127 -4.26 -2.71 -5.68
CA ASP A 127 -4.11 -1.41 -6.32
C ASP A 127 -5.26 -0.46 -5.95
N ALA A 128 -6.51 -0.90 -6.13
CA ALA A 128 -7.70 -0.11 -5.89
C ALA A 128 -7.88 0.31 -4.43
N THR A 129 -7.44 -0.54 -3.49
CA THR A 129 -7.65 -0.30 -2.06
C THR A 129 -6.48 0.46 -1.43
N MET A 130 -5.25 0.18 -1.86
CA MET A 130 -4.05 0.72 -1.24
C MET A 130 -3.10 1.43 -2.21
N LEU A 131 -2.48 0.71 -3.15
CA LEU A 131 -1.33 1.27 -3.87
C LEU A 131 -1.68 2.51 -4.69
N HIS A 132 -2.85 2.54 -5.33
CA HIS A 132 -3.33 3.72 -6.04
C HIS A 132 -3.48 4.92 -5.10
N LYS A 133 -4.00 4.71 -3.89
CA LYS A 133 -4.18 5.79 -2.91
C LYS A 133 -2.86 6.30 -2.38
N VAL A 134 -1.89 5.41 -2.15
CA VAL A 134 -0.53 5.80 -1.74
C VAL A 134 0.15 6.59 -2.86
N TYR A 135 0.02 6.14 -4.11
CA TYR A 135 0.50 6.88 -5.29
C TYR A 135 -0.12 8.28 -5.36
N ARG A 136 -1.44 8.40 -5.23
CA ARG A 136 -2.13 9.71 -5.23
C ARG A 136 -1.66 10.61 -4.09
N ALA A 137 -1.45 10.07 -2.89
CA ALA A 137 -0.93 10.83 -1.76
C ALA A 137 0.50 11.34 -2.06
N SER A 138 1.35 10.48 -2.61
CA SER A 138 2.70 10.83 -3.07
C SER A 138 2.66 11.97 -4.09
N GLU A 139 1.87 11.85 -5.16
CA GLU A 139 1.75 12.89 -6.20
C GLU A 139 1.19 14.21 -5.66
N PHE A 140 0.23 14.13 -4.72
CA PHE A 140 -0.28 15.32 -4.03
C PHE A 140 0.83 16.04 -3.25
N PHE A 141 1.58 15.33 -2.41
CA PHE A 141 2.65 15.95 -1.62
C PHE A 141 3.74 16.53 -2.52
N LYS A 142 4.19 15.80 -3.54
CA LYS A 142 5.17 16.30 -4.53
C LYS A 142 4.70 17.58 -5.20
N THR A 143 3.47 17.56 -5.74
CA THR A 143 2.91 18.72 -6.46
C THR A 143 2.70 19.91 -5.54
N HIS A 144 2.12 19.69 -4.36
CA HIS A 144 1.82 20.77 -3.42
C HIS A 144 3.09 21.43 -2.90
N ARG A 145 4.07 20.62 -2.47
CA ARG A 145 5.34 21.12 -1.93
C ARG A 145 6.23 21.72 -3.01
N GLY A 146 6.25 21.17 -4.22
CA GLY A 146 6.96 21.78 -5.35
C GLY A 146 6.45 23.18 -5.67
N LYS A 147 5.12 23.40 -5.61
CA LYS A 147 4.52 24.74 -5.74
C LYS A 147 4.94 25.68 -4.60
N GLN A 148 4.96 25.20 -3.36
CA GLN A 148 5.42 26.00 -2.22
C GLN A 148 6.90 26.37 -2.35
N ALA A 149 7.75 25.41 -2.72
CA ALA A 149 9.18 25.64 -2.94
C ALA A 149 9.42 26.74 -3.98
N LEU A 150 8.73 26.69 -5.12
CA LEU A 150 8.81 27.73 -6.17
C LEU A 150 8.42 29.12 -5.65
N LEU A 151 7.34 29.21 -4.86
CA LEU A 151 6.88 30.49 -4.29
C LEU A 151 7.90 31.09 -3.31
N HIS A 152 8.70 30.24 -2.66
CA HIS A 152 9.74 30.64 -1.72
C HIS A 152 11.16 30.70 -2.33
N GLY A 153 11.30 30.56 -3.65
CA GLY A 153 12.59 30.56 -4.33
C GLY A 153 13.50 29.37 -3.97
N LYS A 154 12.92 28.27 -3.50
CA LYS A 154 13.59 26.99 -3.21
C LYS A 154 13.46 26.06 -4.42
N ASP A 155 14.31 25.02 -4.49
CA ASP A 155 14.25 24.02 -5.56
C ASP A 155 12.97 23.16 -5.44
N PRO A 156 12.10 23.10 -6.47
CA PRO A 156 10.89 22.27 -6.46
C PRO A 156 11.14 20.75 -6.46
N LYS A 157 12.38 20.29 -6.66
CA LYS A 157 12.73 18.87 -6.58
C LYS A 157 12.96 18.40 -5.14
N HIS A 158 13.21 19.33 -4.23
CA HIS A 158 13.52 19.05 -2.83
C HIS A 158 12.26 19.25 -1.98
N VAL A 159 11.44 18.20 -1.93
CA VAL A 159 10.09 18.23 -1.34
C VAL A 159 9.92 17.29 -0.13
N GLY A 160 10.98 16.61 0.32
CA GLY A 160 10.93 15.68 1.45
C GLY A 160 9.86 14.61 1.32
N VAL A 161 9.66 14.05 0.12
CA VAL A 161 8.73 12.94 -0.15
C VAL A 161 9.54 11.72 -0.58
N GLN A 162 9.43 10.63 0.17
CA GLN A 162 10.09 9.36 -0.12
C GLN A 162 9.03 8.27 -0.33
N TYR A 163 9.30 7.33 -1.21
CA TYR A 163 8.44 6.17 -1.43
C TYR A 163 9.24 4.86 -1.40
N CYS A 164 8.71 3.88 -0.69
CA CYS A 164 9.29 2.54 -0.55
C CYS A 164 8.29 1.48 -1.02
N HIS A 165 8.77 0.46 -1.70
CA HIS A 165 7.95 -0.67 -2.14
C HIS A 165 8.52 -2.00 -1.64
N PHE A 166 7.64 -2.84 -1.12
CA PHE A 166 8.03 -4.13 -0.55
C PHE A 166 7.47 -5.28 -1.39
N GLU A 167 8.37 -6.08 -1.94
CA GLU A 167 8.06 -7.28 -2.71
C GLU A 167 8.61 -8.57 -2.07
N PHE A 168 9.38 -8.46 -0.99
CA PHE A 168 9.77 -9.65 -0.24
C PHE A 168 8.54 -10.26 0.44
N GLY A 169 8.53 -11.59 0.50
CA GLY A 169 7.42 -12.35 1.04
C GLY A 169 7.56 -12.68 2.51
N ASN A 170 6.45 -13.10 3.11
CA ASN A 170 6.44 -13.67 4.46
C ASN A 170 7.38 -14.90 4.53
N PRO A 171 8.40 -14.90 5.40
CA PRO A 171 9.37 -15.98 5.47
C PRO A 171 8.83 -17.22 6.21
N PHE A 172 7.72 -17.08 6.94
CA PHE A 172 7.18 -18.14 7.78
C PHE A 172 6.26 -19.08 7.00
N SER A 173 6.27 -20.36 7.37
CA SER A 173 5.40 -21.36 6.76
C SER A 173 3.92 -21.02 6.95
N GLY A 174 3.14 -21.23 5.89
CA GLY A 174 1.70 -21.06 5.93
C GLY A 174 1.12 -20.57 4.61
N PRO A 175 -0.20 -20.28 4.57
CA PRO A 175 -0.90 -19.90 3.34
C PRO A 175 -0.42 -18.60 2.69
N MET A 176 0.40 -17.80 3.38
CA MET A 176 0.96 -16.53 2.91
C MET A 176 2.48 -16.56 2.76
N GLN A 177 3.10 -17.73 2.92
CA GLN A 177 4.54 -17.89 2.75
C GLN A 177 4.97 -17.40 1.36
N GLY A 178 6.01 -16.58 1.31
CA GLY A 178 6.55 -16.02 0.08
C GLY A 178 5.73 -14.89 -0.54
N ILE A 179 4.63 -14.45 0.10
CA ILE A 179 3.77 -13.37 -0.41
C ILE A 179 4.07 -12.05 0.30
N ALA A 180 4.24 -10.97 -0.47
CA ALA A 180 4.38 -9.61 0.02
C ALA A 180 3.01 -9.00 0.41
N HIS A 181 2.37 -9.60 1.41
CA HIS A 181 1.02 -9.22 1.85
C HIS A 181 1.04 -7.98 2.76
N HIS A 182 -0.15 -7.43 3.05
CA HIS A 182 -0.29 -6.29 3.96
C HIS A 182 0.39 -6.54 5.32
N GLY A 183 1.24 -5.60 5.73
CA GLY A 183 1.95 -5.64 7.01
C GLY A 183 3.14 -6.60 7.07
N VAL A 184 3.56 -7.21 5.94
CA VAL A 184 4.72 -8.12 5.91
C VAL A 184 6.01 -7.41 6.34
N GLU A 185 6.15 -6.13 6.05
CA GLU A 185 7.29 -5.30 6.41
C GLU A 185 7.45 -5.14 7.93
N LEU A 186 6.37 -5.26 8.70
CA LEU A 186 6.39 -5.18 10.16
C LEU A 186 7.15 -6.34 10.81
N ILE A 187 7.29 -7.47 10.10
CA ILE A 187 8.13 -8.60 10.53
C ILE A 187 9.60 -8.15 10.68
N TYR A 188 10.04 -7.24 9.80
CA TYR A 188 11.42 -6.81 9.67
C TYR A 188 11.69 -5.47 10.37
N ALA A 189 10.71 -4.56 10.39
CA ALA A 189 10.88 -3.16 10.78
C ALA A 189 11.30 -2.93 12.25
N PHE A 190 10.93 -3.82 13.18
CA PHE A 190 11.09 -3.60 14.62
C PHE A 190 12.01 -4.60 15.33
N GLY A 191 12.61 -5.55 14.61
CA GLY A 191 13.49 -6.58 15.20
C GLY A 191 12.80 -7.62 16.09
N ASN A 192 11.47 -7.60 16.19
CA ASN A 192 10.70 -8.48 17.08
C ASN A 192 10.78 -9.98 16.74
N PHE A 193 11.18 -10.31 15.51
CA PHE A 193 11.17 -11.68 14.99
C PHE A 193 12.56 -12.25 14.71
N HIS A 194 13.63 -11.68 15.28
CA HIS A 194 15.03 -12.07 14.99
C HIS A 194 15.25 -13.59 14.98
N ASN A 195 14.96 -14.28 16.08
CA ASN A 195 15.14 -15.74 16.17
C ASN A 195 14.30 -16.52 15.15
N ALA A 196 13.09 -16.04 14.85
CA ALA A 196 12.21 -16.68 13.88
C ALA A 196 12.71 -16.50 12.45
N LEU A 197 13.30 -15.34 12.14
CA LEU A 197 13.93 -15.03 10.85
C LEU A 197 15.21 -15.85 10.65
N GLU A 198 16.05 -15.96 11.68
CA GLU A 198 17.25 -16.80 11.66
C GLU A 198 16.88 -18.27 11.38
N LYS A 199 15.85 -18.79 12.06
CA LYS A 199 15.34 -20.13 11.81
C LYS A 199 14.84 -20.30 10.37
N ALA A 200 14.11 -19.32 9.84
CA ALA A 200 13.62 -19.37 8.46
C ALA A 200 14.76 -19.37 7.43
N ASP A 201 15.89 -18.71 7.70
CA ASP A 201 17.08 -18.75 6.83
C ASP A 201 17.81 -20.10 6.90
N GLN A 202 17.85 -20.74 8.07
CA GLN A 202 18.43 -22.08 8.23
C GLN A 202 17.62 -23.13 7.46
N GLU A 203 16.29 -23.10 7.58
CA GLU A 203 15.39 -24.03 6.89
C GLU A 203 15.49 -23.92 5.35
N LEU A 204 15.77 -22.72 4.81
CA LEU A 204 16.02 -22.52 3.38
C LEU A 204 17.35 -23.11 2.92
N THR A 205 18.36 -23.08 3.78
CA THR A 205 19.69 -23.64 3.50
C THR A 205 19.66 -25.17 3.52
N GLU A 206 18.89 -25.75 4.44
CA GLU A 206 18.72 -27.20 4.59
C GLU A 206 17.86 -27.83 3.49
N ALA A 207 16.86 -27.10 2.96
CA ALA A 207 16.01 -27.56 1.86
C ALA A 207 16.71 -27.57 0.49
N ALA A 208 17.89 -26.95 0.35
CA ALA A 208 18.61 -26.78 -0.91
C ALA A 208 19.56 -27.95 -1.30
N ILE A 209 19.41 -29.13 -0.70
CA ILE A 209 20.15 -30.35 -1.09
C ILE A 209 19.12 -31.44 -1.42
N PRO A 210 18.90 -31.81 -2.71
CA PRO A 210 19.94 -32.42 -3.54
C PRO A 210 20.08 -31.87 -4.99
N GLU A 211 21.34 -31.80 -5.43
CA GLU A 211 21.86 -31.69 -6.82
C GLU A 211 21.28 -30.59 -7.73
N ILE A 212 21.88 -29.39 -7.69
CA ILE A 212 21.76 -28.40 -8.79
C ILE A 212 23.00 -28.51 -9.69
N PRO A 213 22.84 -28.68 -11.02
CA PRO A 213 23.95 -28.56 -11.97
C PRO A 213 24.46 -27.11 -12.00
N SER A 214 25.78 -27.00 -11.95
CA SER A 214 26.56 -25.76 -11.96
C SER A 214 26.13 -24.76 -13.04
N ASN A 215 25.42 -23.69 -12.63
CA ASN A 215 25.49 -22.39 -13.28
C ASN A 215 25.81 -21.36 -12.19
N ALA A 216 27.11 -21.17 -11.98
CA ALA A 216 27.72 -20.44 -10.87
C ALA A 216 27.63 -18.90 -10.98
N GLU A 217 26.71 -18.35 -11.78
CA GLU A 217 26.54 -16.89 -11.95
C GLU A 217 25.23 -16.33 -11.38
N ALA A 218 24.27 -17.18 -10.99
CA ALA A 218 22.99 -16.75 -10.39
C ALA A 218 22.90 -16.99 -8.87
N ALA A 219 23.96 -17.54 -8.27
CA ALA A 219 24.12 -17.65 -6.82
C ALA A 219 24.82 -16.39 -6.27
N GLU A 220 24.41 -15.20 -6.70
CA GLU A 220 24.60 -14.03 -5.84
C GLU A 220 23.85 -14.36 -4.54
N GLU A 221 24.59 -14.38 -3.42
CA GLU A 221 24.07 -14.69 -2.08
C GLU A 221 22.76 -13.95 -1.85
N ARG A 222 21.65 -14.70 -1.90
CA ARG A 222 20.35 -14.19 -1.49
C ARG A 222 20.53 -13.67 -0.06
N LYS A 223 20.36 -12.36 0.16
CA LYS A 223 20.50 -11.76 1.49
C LYS A 223 19.68 -12.54 2.52
N SER A 224 20.19 -12.68 3.73
CA SER A 224 19.43 -13.31 4.80
C SER A 224 18.21 -12.44 5.15
N ASN A 225 17.20 -13.02 5.80
CA ASN A 225 16.10 -12.24 6.36
C ASN A 225 16.60 -11.25 7.42
N ILE A 226 17.68 -11.60 8.13
CA ILE A 226 18.32 -10.73 9.12
C ILE A 226 18.93 -9.50 8.43
N ASP A 227 19.70 -9.69 7.36
CA ASP A 227 20.33 -8.58 6.61
C ASP A 227 19.27 -7.66 6.00
N LEU A 228 18.22 -8.24 5.42
CA LEU A 228 17.07 -7.48 4.94
C LEU A 228 16.42 -6.66 6.07
N GLY A 229 16.29 -7.26 7.25
CA GLY A 229 15.79 -6.57 8.45
C GLY A 229 16.65 -5.38 8.86
N CYS A 230 17.97 -5.56 8.88
CA CYS A 230 18.93 -4.48 9.15
C CYS A 230 18.82 -3.36 8.12
N GLU A 231 18.76 -3.67 6.82
CA GLU A 231 18.64 -2.65 5.77
C GLU A 231 17.34 -1.86 5.84
N LEU A 232 16.22 -2.54 6.14
CA LEU A 232 14.95 -1.85 6.37
C LEU A 232 15.02 -0.95 7.60
N GLN A 233 15.57 -1.45 8.72
CA GLN A 233 15.71 -0.68 9.95
C GLN A 233 16.61 0.55 9.75
N ASP A 234 17.75 0.40 9.07
CA ASP A 234 18.65 1.50 8.76
C ASP A 234 17.95 2.57 7.92
N MET A 235 17.15 2.17 6.93
CA MET A 235 16.35 3.11 6.14
C MET A 235 15.32 3.86 6.99
N LEU A 236 14.58 3.15 7.85
CA LEU A 236 13.56 3.76 8.73
C LEU A 236 14.20 4.68 9.77
N ILE A 237 15.29 4.25 10.41
CA ILE A 237 16.05 5.05 11.39
C ILE A 237 16.58 6.30 10.69
N ARG A 238 17.20 6.16 9.52
CA ARG A 238 17.71 7.28 8.73
C ARG A 238 16.61 8.30 8.42
N PHE A 239 15.43 7.86 7.98
CA PHE A 239 14.30 8.76 7.77
C PHE A 239 13.86 9.52 9.04
N VAL A 240 13.94 8.88 10.20
CA VAL A 240 13.56 9.50 11.48
C VAL A 240 14.60 10.51 11.98
N VAL A 241 15.89 10.23 11.77
CA VAL A 241 16.99 11.06 12.29
C VAL A 241 17.39 12.19 11.34
N GLU A 242 17.22 12.02 10.02
CA GLU A 242 17.55 13.04 9.02
C GLU A 242 16.57 14.23 9.11
N ASP A 243 17.10 15.45 9.06
CA ASP A 243 16.27 16.64 8.83
C ASP A 243 15.90 16.78 7.34
N CYS A 244 14.93 17.66 7.01
CA CYS A 244 14.49 17.87 5.62
C CYS A 244 15.64 18.17 4.65
N ARG A 245 16.66 18.91 5.09
CA ARG A 245 17.77 19.29 4.22
C ARG A 245 18.65 18.09 3.91
N GLU A 246 18.92 17.24 4.90
CA GLU A 246 19.70 16.01 4.74
C GLU A 246 19.00 15.05 3.78
N THR A 247 17.69 14.83 3.98
CA THR A 247 16.91 14.00 3.08
C THR A 247 16.80 14.58 1.68
N ASP A 248 16.58 15.89 1.55
CA ASP A 248 16.46 16.54 0.24
C ASP A 248 17.75 16.40 -0.58
N GLN A 249 18.92 16.39 0.04
CA GLN A 249 20.20 16.16 -0.65
C GLN A 249 20.35 14.74 -1.20
N ARG A 250 19.67 13.76 -0.59
CA ARG A 250 19.86 12.34 -0.88
C ARG A 250 18.73 11.75 -1.72
N ALA A 251 17.49 12.16 -1.48
CA ALA A 251 16.31 11.52 -2.02
C ALA A 251 15.77 12.28 -3.24
N ASP A 252 15.66 11.58 -4.37
CA ASP A 252 14.90 12.08 -5.51
C ASP A 252 13.43 11.67 -5.34
N PRO A 253 12.45 12.60 -5.46
CA PRO A 253 11.04 12.24 -5.41
C PRO A 253 10.58 11.29 -6.55
N ASP A 254 11.34 11.17 -7.63
CA ASP A 254 11.08 10.18 -8.69
C ASP A 254 11.57 8.78 -8.30
N GLU A 255 12.45 8.66 -7.31
CA GLU A 255 13.00 7.38 -6.86
C GLU A 255 12.05 6.58 -5.98
N ILE A 256 12.21 5.27 -6.06
CA ILE A 256 11.49 4.25 -5.31
C ILE A 256 12.52 3.29 -4.72
N ALA A 257 12.58 3.19 -3.41
CA ALA A 257 13.36 2.14 -2.76
C ALA A 257 12.55 0.83 -2.80
N THR A 258 12.90 -0.07 -3.72
CA THR A 258 12.22 -1.36 -3.90
C THR A 258 13.00 -2.47 -3.21
N PHE A 259 12.40 -3.09 -2.21
CA PHE A 259 12.92 -4.30 -1.57
C PHE A 259 12.32 -5.53 -2.28
N ARG A 260 13.13 -6.24 -3.05
CA ARG A 260 12.69 -7.23 -4.02
C ARG A 260 12.46 -8.61 -3.40
N HIS A 261 11.82 -9.50 -4.15
CA HIS A 261 11.56 -10.90 -3.78
C HIS A 261 12.82 -11.71 -3.41
N ASP A 262 13.94 -11.38 -4.05
CA ASP A 262 15.27 -11.95 -3.79
C ASP A 262 15.96 -11.33 -2.56
N ARG A 263 15.26 -10.44 -1.82
CA ARG A 263 15.74 -9.69 -0.66
C ARG A 263 16.84 -8.69 -0.97
N SER A 264 17.12 -8.42 -2.25
CA SER A 264 17.93 -7.28 -2.65
C SER A 264 17.14 -5.97 -2.56
N VAL A 265 17.87 -4.86 -2.45
CA VAL A 265 17.29 -3.51 -2.48
C VAL A 265 17.76 -2.83 -3.75
N ARG A 266 16.83 -2.25 -4.51
CA ARG A 266 17.13 -1.47 -5.70
C ARG A 266 16.43 -0.12 -5.65
N MET A 267 17.12 0.90 -6.16
CA MET A 267 16.51 2.17 -6.47
C MET A 267 15.90 2.08 -7.87
N GLU A 268 14.58 2.21 -7.95
CA GLU A 268 13.81 2.27 -9.18
C GLU A 268 13.22 3.68 -9.35
N SER A 269 12.62 3.97 -10.50
CA SER A 269 12.07 5.29 -10.80
C SER A 269 10.65 5.21 -11.32
N TRP A 270 9.78 6.10 -10.82
CA TRP A 270 8.39 6.23 -11.28
C TRP A 270 8.30 6.51 -12.77
N SER A 271 9.18 7.38 -13.28
CA SER A 271 9.12 7.88 -14.65
C SER A 271 9.84 7.00 -15.69
N SER A 272 10.85 6.23 -15.26
CA SER A 272 11.75 5.50 -16.18
C SER A 272 11.74 3.98 -16.04
N SER A 273 11.32 3.43 -14.90
CA SER A 273 11.21 1.97 -14.75
C SER A 273 9.98 1.45 -15.49
N GLU A 274 10.18 0.49 -16.40
CA GLU A 274 9.09 -0.12 -17.19
C GLU A 274 7.95 -0.66 -16.30
N LYS A 275 8.31 -1.32 -15.19
CA LYS A 275 7.36 -1.83 -14.19
C LYS A 275 6.47 -0.70 -13.65
N TRP A 276 7.09 0.38 -13.18
CA TRP A 276 6.36 1.48 -12.55
C TRP A 276 5.60 2.33 -13.57
N VAL A 277 6.12 2.50 -14.78
CA VAL A 277 5.40 3.14 -15.88
C VAL A 277 4.14 2.34 -16.23
N ALA A 278 4.23 1.01 -16.33
CA ALA A 278 3.08 0.15 -16.58
C ALA A 278 2.05 0.23 -15.44
N ARG A 279 2.48 0.15 -14.18
CA ARG A 279 1.58 0.25 -13.02
C ARG A 279 0.92 1.63 -12.91
N THR A 280 1.67 2.70 -13.18
CA THR A 280 1.15 4.07 -13.21
C THR A 280 0.08 4.27 -14.28
N LYS A 281 0.17 3.57 -15.43
CA LYS A 281 -0.92 3.59 -16.43
C LYS A 281 -2.21 3.01 -15.86
N LYS A 282 -2.13 1.90 -15.10
CA LYS A 282 -3.30 1.34 -14.39
C LYS A 282 -3.85 2.33 -13.36
N PHE A 283 -2.99 2.98 -12.57
CA PHE A 283 -3.41 4.01 -11.60
C PHE A 283 -4.11 5.20 -12.27
N LYS A 284 -3.60 5.68 -13.40
CA LYS A 284 -4.26 6.76 -14.18
C LYS A 284 -5.62 6.32 -14.73
N LEU A 285 -5.76 5.05 -15.12
CA LEU A 285 -7.04 4.49 -15.53
C LEU A 285 -8.03 4.45 -14.35
N LEU A 286 -7.58 4.01 -13.18
CA LEU A 286 -8.35 4.02 -11.94
C LEU A 286 -8.81 5.44 -11.52
N ASP A 287 -8.01 6.46 -11.80
CA ASP A 287 -8.34 7.86 -11.52
C ASP A 287 -9.43 8.45 -12.41
N LYS A 288 -9.67 7.89 -13.62
CA LYS A 288 -10.70 8.42 -14.54
C LYS A 288 -12.08 8.46 -13.89
N ASP A 289 -12.39 7.49 -13.04
CA ASP A 289 -13.63 7.46 -12.26
C ASP A 289 -13.39 6.93 -10.84
N PHE A 290 -12.69 7.73 -10.05
CA PHE A 290 -12.32 7.39 -8.68
C PHE A 290 -13.53 7.12 -7.76
N ASN A 291 -14.67 7.76 -8.01
CA ASN A 291 -15.89 7.54 -7.22
C ASN A 291 -16.48 6.16 -7.49
N SER A 292 -16.54 5.76 -8.76
CA SER A 292 -16.95 4.42 -9.17
C SER A 292 -15.99 3.36 -8.65
N LEU A 293 -14.67 3.59 -8.73
CA LEU A 293 -13.67 2.72 -8.13
C LEU A 293 -13.91 2.54 -6.63
N THR A 294 -14.06 3.65 -5.90
CA THR A 294 -14.30 3.62 -4.45
C THR A 294 -15.58 2.83 -4.12
N THR A 295 -16.62 2.98 -4.93
CA THR A 295 -17.88 2.23 -4.79
C THR A 295 -17.69 0.74 -5.06
N ALA A 296 -16.97 0.39 -6.13
CA ALA A 296 -16.65 -0.99 -6.49
C ALA A 296 -15.85 -1.68 -5.37
N THR A 297 -14.78 -1.04 -4.90
CA THR A 297 -13.94 -1.55 -3.81
C THR A 297 -14.75 -1.71 -2.52
N LYS A 298 -15.64 -0.77 -2.17
CA LYS A 298 -16.54 -0.91 -1.02
C LYS A 298 -17.47 -2.11 -1.15
N LYS A 299 -18.04 -2.37 -2.34
CA LYS A 299 -18.89 -3.54 -2.57
C LYS A 299 -18.09 -4.86 -2.51
N LEU A 300 -16.90 -4.87 -3.09
CA LEU A 300 -16.00 -6.03 -3.08
C LEU A 300 -15.57 -6.35 -1.64
N VAL A 301 -14.92 -5.42 -0.97
CA VAL A 301 -14.43 -5.62 0.42
C VAL A 301 -15.59 -5.80 1.39
N GLY A 302 -16.66 -4.99 1.27
CA GLY A 302 -17.87 -5.11 2.07
C GLY A 302 -18.58 -6.46 1.91
N GLY A 303 -18.53 -7.04 0.72
CA GLY A 303 -19.03 -8.37 0.43
C GLY A 303 -18.28 -9.49 1.15
N VAL A 304 -17.02 -9.27 1.55
CA VAL A 304 -16.20 -10.20 2.36
C VAL A 304 -16.47 -9.99 3.85
N ILE A 305 -16.53 -8.73 4.27
CA ILE A 305 -16.83 -8.31 5.64
C ILE A 305 -18.19 -8.83 6.14
N GLY A 306 -19.18 -8.89 5.25
CA GLY A 306 -20.51 -9.40 5.57
C GLY A 306 -20.64 -10.94 5.55
N MET A 307 -19.57 -11.68 5.22
CA MET A 307 -19.60 -13.14 5.22
C MET A 307 -19.58 -13.64 6.66
N ARG A 308 -20.42 -14.65 6.97
CA ARG A 308 -20.23 -15.43 8.19
C ARG A 308 -18.89 -16.16 8.07
N LEU A 309 -17.97 -15.86 8.98
CA LEU A 309 -16.78 -16.68 9.22
C LEU A 309 -17.18 -18.08 9.67
#